data_AF-A0A7V3CE25-F1
#
_entry.id   AF-A0A7V3CE25-F1
#
_cell.length_a   1.000
_cell.length_b   1.000
_cell.length_c   1.000
_cell.angle_alpha   90.00
_cell.angle_beta   90.00
_cell.angle_gamma   90.00
#
_symmetry.space_group_name_H-M   'P 1'
#
loop_
_entity.id
_entity.type
_entity.pdbx_description
1 polymer ?
#
loop_
_entity_poly.entity_id
_entity_poly.type
_entity_poly.pdbx_seq_one_letter_code
_entity_poly.pdbx_strand_id
1 'polypeptide(L)'
;MKRLLGNKAFLIQGGKILAVLALLGLPLAFSFAKPKKDPKAEAAPAPVAEPALPPGAPPILLSEAPPPPVEKKAKKKKKGKGEATERANYLTNHEGRKLTHHKFEIPPDIKHAVDFWKLVYSKYDRRHEVFHDTKNLRVIYSVLDFSDIYDSAGLTPAARRALRKERIQGEKDRIRAMLLKLHQGDYTPAQLDAEERRLYDLFQSDPDPLKFLAATEDGRIRSQTGIQDKFTAGLQASGQYLEEIEDIFSSHGVPVEITRLVFVESMFNMKARSKVGASGIWQFMPSTGRLYVNIDSIADERNDPIMASHAAAKLLRANYEALGNWPLAINAYNSGRGTMQRAMSVLGTDDIATIILNYSGGVYGFASRNFYPCFLAALELSNQYPKHFGKLKIKPALKYEYYYPKSPQFFGQLTTAAGANWDEIVHLNPHFSEAVLSDARKIPAGYHLRVPKGSQTRFAQAEAAILNGDLSPTAIAQTEAERARSEFAPGSSSDSGPAESDLISPANALER
;
A
#
# COMPACT_ATOMS: atom_id res chain seq x y z
N MET A 1 -55.71 23.20 -5.59
CA MET A 1 -55.75 23.14 -7.07
C MET A 1 -54.39 22.64 -7.54
N LYS A 2 -54.27 21.32 -7.84
CA LYS A 2 -54.18 20.66 -9.17
C LYS A 2 -52.86 20.96 -9.92
N ARG A 3 -51.89 20.03 -9.98
CA ARG A 3 -51.76 18.74 -10.74
C ARG A 3 -51.49 18.91 -12.24
N LEU A 4 -50.42 18.25 -12.72
CA LEU A 4 -50.31 17.24 -13.80
C LEU A 4 -48.79 17.03 -14.07
N LEU A 5 -48.07 15.90 -13.92
CA LEU A 5 -48.22 14.44 -14.14
C LEU A 5 -48.31 13.96 -15.60
N GLY A 6 -47.41 13.02 -15.96
CA GLY A 6 -47.46 12.10 -17.12
C GLY A 6 -46.25 12.23 -18.06
N ASN A 7 -45.45 11.22 -18.42
CA ASN A 7 -45.79 9.81 -18.66
C ASN A 7 -44.63 8.82 -18.38
N LYS A 8 -44.96 7.70 -17.74
CA LYS A 8 -44.37 6.37 -17.98
C LYS A 8 -45.32 5.62 -18.92
N ALA A 9 -44.80 4.78 -19.80
CA ALA A 9 -45.56 3.69 -20.41
C ALA A 9 -44.85 2.37 -20.10
N PHE A 10 -45.50 1.57 -19.25
CA PHE A 10 -45.35 0.13 -19.17
C PHE A 10 -46.38 -0.49 -20.12
N LEU A 11 -46.02 -1.59 -20.79
CA LEU A 11 -46.94 -2.47 -21.49
C LEU A 11 -46.71 -3.89 -20.95
N ILE A 12 -47.74 -4.47 -20.34
CA ILE A 12 -47.82 -5.91 -20.01
C ILE A 12 -49.09 -6.42 -20.67
N GLN A 13 -48.98 -7.42 -21.55
CA GLN A 13 -49.96 -8.52 -21.65
C GLN A 13 -49.40 -9.66 -22.51
N GLY A 14 -49.41 -10.88 -21.97
CA GLY A 14 -49.33 -12.12 -22.77
C GLY A 14 -48.31 -13.17 -22.34
N GLY A 15 -48.57 -13.85 -21.22
CA GLY A 15 -48.48 -15.33 -21.11
C GLY A 15 -47.16 -16.09 -21.32
N LYS A 16 -46.84 -16.87 -20.29
CA LYS A 16 -46.05 -18.13 -20.27
C LYS A 16 -44.54 -18.03 -20.04
N ILE A 17 -44.20 -18.44 -18.82
CA ILE A 17 -42.95 -19.09 -18.42
C ILE A 17 -42.62 -20.23 -19.39
N LEU A 18 -41.39 -20.24 -19.93
CA LEU A 18 -40.68 -21.48 -20.23
C LEU A 18 -39.17 -21.26 -20.06
N ALA A 19 -38.60 -21.94 -19.08
CA ALA A 19 -37.17 -22.15 -18.96
C ALA A 19 -36.74 -23.23 -19.96
N VAL A 20 -35.68 -22.99 -20.75
CA VAL A 20 -34.90 -24.06 -21.40
C VAL A 20 -33.42 -23.66 -21.43
N LEU A 21 -32.60 -24.50 -20.81
CA LEU A 21 -31.14 -24.61 -20.93
C LEU A 21 -30.75 -25.31 -22.25
N ALA A 22 -29.76 -24.80 -22.97
CA ALA A 22 -28.75 -25.53 -23.79
C ALA A 22 -27.80 -24.48 -24.42
N LEU A 23 -26.52 -24.36 -24.08
CA LEU A 23 -25.35 -25.16 -24.49
C LEU A 23 -25.20 -25.40 -26.00
N LEU A 24 -24.01 -25.02 -26.52
CA LEU A 24 -23.35 -25.21 -27.84
C LEU A 24 -23.03 -23.84 -28.49
N GLY A 25 -21.79 -23.40 -28.71
CA GLY A 25 -20.52 -24.09 -28.88
C GLY A 25 -20.17 -24.25 -30.36
N LEU A 26 -19.71 -23.18 -31.03
CA LEU A 26 -18.72 -23.10 -32.14
C LEU A 26 -18.92 -21.83 -33.04
N PRO A 27 -17.86 -21.34 -33.71
CA PRO A 27 -17.68 -19.94 -34.07
C PRO A 27 -18.19 -19.61 -35.48
N LEU A 28 -18.74 -18.41 -35.64
CA LEU A 28 -19.00 -17.82 -36.96
C LEU A 28 -18.05 -16.66 -37.19
N ALA A 29 -17.06 -16.91 -38.05
CA ALA A 29 -16.25 -15.88 -38.67
C ALA A 29 -17.12 -15.05 -39.61
N PHE A 30 -17.32 -13.77 -39.29
CA PHE A 30 -17.83 -12.80 -40.24
C PHE A 30 -16.79 -11.72 -40.47
N SER A 31 -16.27 -11.73 -41.70
CA SER A 31 -15.53 -10.62 -42.31
C SER A 31 -16.50 -9.47 -42.53
N PHE A 32 -16.24 -8.31 -41.93
CA PHE A 32 -16.91 -7.07 -42.28
C PHE A 32 -15.88 -6.00 -42.65
N ALA A 33 -16.06 -5.49 -43.87
CA ALA A 33 -15.29 -4.42 -44.48
C ALA A 33 -15.37 -3.12 -43.67
N LYS A 34 -14.24 -2.40 -43.60
CA LYS A 34 -14.12 -1.05 -43.02
C LYS A 34 -15.05 -0.05 -43.73
N PRO A 35 -15.85 0.74 -43.01
CA PRO A 35 -16.44 1.95 -43.56
C PRO A 35 -15.44 3.11 -43.50
N LYS A 36 -15.47 3.94 -44.56
CA LYS A 36 -14.74 5.21 -44.69
C LYS A 36 -15.14 6.19 -43.57
N LYS A 37 -14.15 6.92 -43.08
CA LYS A 37 -14.26 7.91 -42.01
C LYS A 37 -14.19 9.30 -42.65
N ASP A 38 -15.25 10.10 -42.53
CA ASP A 38 -15.23 11.54 -42.75
C ASP A 38 -15.75 12.28 -41.49
N PRO A 39 -15.34 13.54 -41.29
CA PRO A 39 -14.89 14.01 -40.00
C PRO A 39 -15.86 15.01 -39.37
N LYS A 40 -16.27 14.74 -38.13
CA LYS A 40 -16.61 15.70 -37.07
C LYS A 40 -17.33 14.94 -35.95
N ALA A 41 -16.55 14.50 -34.97
CA ALA A 41 -17.05 14.13 -33.67
C ALA A 41 -16.11 14.77 -32.64
N GLU A 42 -16.72 15.57 -31.79
CA GLU A 42 -16.15 16.36 -30.71
C GLU A 42 -15.29 15.48 -29.79
N ALA A 43 -14.02 15.84 -29.64
CA ALA A 43 -13.07 15.10 -28.83
C ALA A 43 -13.38 15.27 -27.34
N ALA A 44 -13.35 14.15 -26.61
CA ALA A 44 -13.24 14.15 -25.16
C ALA A 44 -12.02 15.00 -24.71
N PRO A 45 -12.10 15.73 -23.59
CA PRO A 45 -11.02 16.60 -23.15
C PRO A 45 -9.75 15.78 -22.89
N ALA A 46 -8.65 16.25 -23.48
CA ALA A 46 -7.32 15.72 -23.26
C ALA A 46 -6.96 15.75 -21.75
N PRO A 47 -6.14 14.80 -21.26
CA PRO A 47 -5.61 14.88 -19.91
C PRO A 47 -4.89 16.21 -19.72
N VAL A 48 -5.27 16.91 -18.65
CA VAL A 48 -4.67 18.20 -18.26
C VAL A 48 -3.16 18.00 -18.12
N ALA A 49 -2.40 18.81 -18.86
CA ALA A 49 -0.95 18.84 -18.79
C ALA A 49 -0.49 19.03 -17.33
N GLU A 50 0.39 18.15 -16.87
CA GLU A 50 1.11 18.31 -15.61
C GLU A 50 1.92 19.62 -15.63
N PRO A 51 2.00 20.37 -14.52
CA PRO A 51 2.82 21.57 -14.48
C PRO A 51 4.29 21.16 -14.57
N ALA A 52 4.94 21.54 -15.67
CA ALA A 52 6.38 21.49 -15.79
C ALA A 52 7.02 22.31 -14.66
N LEU A 53 8.10 21.79 -14.07
CA LEU A 53 8.95 22.53 -13.16
C LEU A 53 9.43 23.82 -13.84
N PRO A 54 9.51 24.97 -13.13
CA PRO A 54 10.07 26.18 -13.70
C PRO A 54 11.53 25.96 -14.13
N PRO A 55 11.97 26.53 -15.28
CA PRO A 55 13.33 26.38 -15.77
C PRO A 55 14.30 27.13 -14.84
N GLY A 56 15.24 26.40 -14.23
CA GLY A 56 16.24 26.99 -13.32
C GLY A 56 16.75 26.08 -12.19
N ALA A 57 16.23 24.85 -12.04
CA ALA A 57 16.86 23.87 -11.16
C ALA A 57 18.24 23.47 -11.73
N PRO A 58 19.33 23.54 -10.94
CA PRO A 58 20.64 23.10 -11.42
C PRO A 58 20.57 21.60 -11.79
N PRO A 59 21.34 21.14 -12.78
CA PRO A 59 21.41 19.72 -13.11
C PRO A 59 21.83 18.95 -11.86
N ILE A 60 20.94 18.11 -11.36
CA ILE A 60 21.26 17.15 -10.30
C ILE A 60 22.20 16.14 -10.94
N LEU A 61 23.48 16.22 -10.60
CA LEU A 61 24.47 15.19 -10.89
C LEU A 61 24.01 13.89 -10.21
N LEU A 62 23.39 13.01 -10.99
CA LEU A 62 23.06 11.64 -10.60
C LEU A 62 24.33 10.78 -10.66
N SER A 63 25.16 10.78 -9.60
CA SER A 63 26.18 9.73 -9.41
C SER A 63 26.89 9.70 -8.04
N GLU A 64 26.36 10.28 -6.96
CA GLU A 64 26.97 10.01 -5.64
C GLU A 64 26.40 8.74 -5.02
N ALA A 65 27.23 7.69 -5.05
CA ALA A 65 27.03 6.49 -4.24
C ALA A 65 26.78 6.89 -2.77
N PRO A 66 25.96 6.13 -2.02
CA PRO A 66 25.77 6.39 -0.59
C PRO A 66 27.15 6.39 0.10
N PRO A 67 27.42 7.35 1.01
CA PRO A 67 28.71 7.43 1.69
C PRO A 67 28.94 6.13 2.48
N PRO A 68 30.18 5.59 2.51
CA PRO A 68 30.49 4.42 3.31
C PRO A 68 30.22 4.70 4.80
N PRO A 69 29.77 3.70 5.58
CA PRO A 69 29.59 3.85 7.01
C PRO A 69 30.90 4.27 7.67
N VAL A 70 30.88 5.35 8.43
CA VAL A 70 32.05 5.84 9.17
C VAL A 70 32.31 4.91 10.36
N GLU A 71 33.30 4.02 10.27
CA GLU A 71 33.80 3.29 11.44
C GLU A 71 34.43 4.25 12.44
N LYS A 72 33.73 4.54 13.55
CA LYS A 72 34.33 5.20 14.72
C LYS A 72 34.68 4.15 15.77
N LYS A 73 35.97 4.08 16.12
CA LYS A 73 36.50 3.29 17.24
C LYS A 73 35.76 3.62 18.54
N ALA A 74 34.93 2.68 19.00
CA ALA A 74 34.22 2.80 20.28
C ALA A 74 35.21 2.66 21.46
N LYS A 75 35.39 3.74 22.23
CA LYS A 75 36.00 3.67 23.57
C LYS A 75 35.01 2.99 24.53
N LYS A 76 35.35 1.79 25.01
CA LYS A 76 34.60 1.06 26.05
C LYS A 76 34.51 1.90 27.35
N LYS A 77 33.30 2.26 27.77
CA LYS A 77 32.98 2.61 29.17
C LYS A 77 32.09 1.52 29.77
N LYS A 78 32.55 0.90 30.85
CA LYS A 78 31.77 -0.05 31.68
C LYS A 78 30.69 0.70 32.48
N LYS A 79 29.45 0.24 32.41
CA LYS A 79 28.37 0.34 33.43
C LYS A 79 27.53 -0.93 33.23
N GLY A 80 27.22 -1.77 34.21
CA GLY A 80 26.68 -1.53 35.54
C GLY A 80 25.30 -2.19 35.53
N LYS A 81 25.18 -3.43 36.05
CA LYS A 81 23.95 -4.22 36.04
C LYS A 81 22.90 -3.56 36.94
N GLY A 82 21.75 -3.21 36.36
CA GLY A 82 20.53 -2.83 37.07
C GLY A 82 19.34 -3.13 36.16
N GLU A 83 18.41 -3.95 36.64
CA GLU A 83 17.14 -4.25 35.98
C GLU A 83 16.36 -2.97 35.73
N ALA A 84 16.07 -2.68 34.47
CA ALA A 84 15.25 -1.55 34.05
C ALA A 84 14.18 -2.06 33.10
N THR A 85 12.93 -1.80 33.45
CA THR A 85 11.78 -1.83 32.55
C THR A 85 12.10 -0.98 31.31
N GLU A 86 12.26 -1.67 30.19
CA GLU A 86 12.87 -1.18 28.95
C GLU A 86 11.96 -0.13 28.26
N ARG A 87 12.10 1.15 28.64
CA ARG A 87 11.76 2.25 27.73
C ARG A 87 12.85 2.25 26.66
N ALA A 88 12.58 1.67 25.49
CA ALA A 88 13.46 1.77 24.34
C ALA A 88 13.84 3.24 24.13
N ASN A 89 15.13 3.55 24.00
CA ASN A 89 15.58 4.93 23.85
C ASN A 89 15.24 5.44 22.45
N TYR A 90 13.99 5.88 22.23
CA TYR A 90 13.47 6.28 20.92
C TYR A 90 14.20 7.48 20.29
N LEU A 91 15.03 8.19 21.05
CA LEU A 91 15.76 9.39 20.59
C LEU A 91 17.03 9.07 19.80
N THR A 92 17.51 7.83 19.88
CA THR A 92 18.75 7.40 19.23
C THR A 92 18.62 6.01 18.64
N ASN A 93 19.25 5.75 17.49
CA ASN A 93 19.36 4.40 16.95
C ASN A 93 20.31 3.51 17.78
N HIS A 94 20.47 2.23 17.42
CA HIS A 94 21.35 1.28 18.11
C HIS A 94 22.83 1.70 18.18
N GLU A 95 23.27 2.61 17.29
CA GLU A 95 24.62 3.17 17.27
C GLU A 95 24.76 4.47 18.09
N GLY A 96 23.67 4.92 18.72
CA GLY A 96 23.63 6.16 19.51
C GLY A 96 23.50 7.44 18.68
N ARG A 97 23.19 7.36 17.39
CA ARG A 97 22.94 8.55 16.54
C ARG A 97 21.60 9.16 16.89
N LYS A 98 21.56 10.49 17.08
CA LYS A 98 20.32 11.24 17.33
C LYS A 98 19.44 11.23 16.08
N LEU A 99 18.18 10.89 16.25
CA LEU A 99 17.20 10.86 15.17
C LEU A 99 16.42 12.18 15.06
N THR A 100 15.94 12.48 13.85
CA THR A 100 15.00 13.57 13.59
C THR A 100 13.61 13.11 14.00
N HIS A 101 12.94 13.87 14.87
CA HIS A 101 11.62 13.53 15.40
C HIS A 101 10.62 14.65 15.18
N HIS A 102 9.35 14.27 15.08
CA HIS A 102 8.24 15.19 15.12
C HIS A 102 7.08 14.58 15.89
N LYS A 103 6.50 15.35 16.82
CA LYS A 103 5.31 14.93 17.54
C LYS A 103 4.07 15.16 16.66
N PHE A 104 3.52 14.09 16.11
CA PHE A 104 2.26 14.14 15.38
C PHE A 104 1.09 14.10 16.37
N GLU A 105 0.35 15.20 16.45
CA GLU A 105 -0.88 15.29 17.22
C GLU A 105 -2.09 14.90 16.36
N ILE A 106 -3.08 14.25 16.98
CA ILE A 106 -4.34 13.93 16.32
C ILE A 106 -5.28 15.13 16.49
N PRO A 107 -5.64 15.86 15.42
CA PRO A 107 -6.61 16.94 15.52
C PRO A 107 -7.96 16.39 15.99
N PRO A 108 -8.63 17.03 16.98
CA PRO A 108 -9.90 16.53 17.52
C PRO A 108 -10.98 16.30 16.45
N ASP A 109 -11.03 17.15 15.43
CA ASP A 109 -12.06 17.12 14.40
C ASP A 109 -11.94 15.90 13.48
N ILE A 110 -10.73 15.39 13.24
CA ILE A 110 -10.48 14.18 12.44
C ILE A 110 -10.19 12.94 13.29
N LYS A 111 -10.22 13.05 14.63
CA LYS A 111 -9.94 11.93 15.54
C LYS A 111 -10.80 10.71 15.23
N HIS A 112 -12.06 10.94 14.87
CA HIS A 112 -12.98 9.86 14.53
C HIS A 112 -12.55 9.04 13.31
N ALA A 113 -11.92 9.67 12.31
CA ALA A 113 -11.33 8.97 11.17
C ALA A 113 -10.14 8.13 11.61
N VAL A 114 -9.28 8.66 12.50
CA VAL A 114 -8.15 7.90 13.06
C VAL A 114 -8.64 6.69 13.84
N ASP A 115 -9.65 6.87 14.70
CA ASP A 115 -10.24 5.79 15.49
C ASP A 115 -10.84 4.69 14.60
N PHE A 116 -11.50 5.07 13.49
CA PHE A 116 -12.01 4.14 12.49
C PHE A 116 -10.87 3.29 11.87
N TRP A 117 -9.79 3.93 11.43
CA TRP A 117 -8.66 3.21 10.84
C TRP A 117 -7.93 2.33 11.84
N LYS A 118 -7.89 2.73 13.12
CA LYS A 118 -7.39 1.86 14.19
C LYS A 118 -8.21 0.58 14.30
N LEU A 119 -9.55 0.65 14.23
CA LEU A 119 -10.41 -0.54 14.21
C LEU A 119 -10.11 -1.45 13.00
N VAL A 120 -9.97 -0.86 11.80
CA VAL A 120 -9.66 -1.60 10.57
C VAL A 120 -8.29 -2.29 10.63
N TYR A 121 -7.30 -1.66 11.28
CA TYR A 121 -5.94 -2.19 11.41
C TYR A 121 -5.74 -3.14 12.59
N SER A 122 -6.57 -3.06 13.64
CA SER A 122 -6.31 -3.80 14.88
C SER A 122 -7.39 -4.80 15.29
N LYS A 123 -8.61 -4.69 14.76
CA LYS A 123 -9.75 -5.51 15.21
C LYS A 123 -10.28 -6.44 14.12
N TYR A 124 -10.45 -5.94 12.92
CA TYR A 124 -11.09 -6.66 11.82
C TYR A 124 -10.04 -7.21 10.85
N ASP A 125 -10.04 -8.53 10.63
CA ASP A 125 -9.17 -9.19 9.64
C ASP A 125 -9.82 -9.25 8.25
N ARG A 126 -9.14 -9.88 7.28
CA ARG A 126 -9.63 -10.03 5.90
C ARG A 126 -11.02 -10.67 5.74
N ARG A 127 -11.52 -11.39 6.76
CA ARG A 127 -12.83 -12.07 6.74
C ARG A 127 -13.96 -11.12 7.14
N HIS A 128 -13.63 -9.95 7.67
CA HIS A 128 -14.61 -8.97 8.08
C HIS A 128 -14.76 -7.86 7.05
N GLU A 129 -16.00 -7.41 6.82
CA GLU A 129 -16.30 -6.21 6.03
C GLU A 129 -17.05 -5.21 6.91
N VAL A 130 -16.51 -4.00 7.04
CA VAL A 130 -17.06 -2.91 7.83
C VAL A 130 -17.83 -1.96 6.91
N PHE A 131 -19.12 -1.78 7.12
CA PHE A 131 -19.95 -0.84 6.37
C PHE A 131 -20.05 0.48 7.11
N HIS A 132 -19.70 1.58 6.45
CA HIS A 132 -19.54 2.88 7.11
C HIS A 132 -19.94 4.05 6.20
N ASP A 133 -20.18 5.21 6.81
CA ASP A 133 -20.42 6.47 6.09
C ASP A 133 -19.09 7.08 5.62
N THR A 134 -19.02 7.60 4.40
CA THR A 134 -17.78 8.19 3.85
C THR A 134 -17.52 9.64 4.25
N LYS A 135 -18.53 10.34 4.78
CA LYS A 135 -18.43 11.72 5.28
C LYS A 135 -18.24 11.75 6.80
N ASN A 136 -18.83 10.81 7.55
CA ASN A 136 -18.69 10.70 9.00
C ASN A 136 -18.29 9.28 9.43
N LEU A 137 -16.98 9.06 9.63
CA LEU A 137 -16.45 7.74 10.00
C LEU A 137 -16.80 7.26 11.43
N ARG A 138 -17.53 8.07 12.23
CA ARG A 138 -18.17 7.57 13.46
C ARG A 138 -19.33 6.62 13.16
N VAL A 139 -19.95 6.76 11.98
CA VAL A 139 -21.11 5.98 11.58
C VAL A 139 -20.62 4.67 10.94
N ILE A 140 -20.61 3.61 11.75
CA ILE A 140 -20.43 2.23 11.28
C ILE A 140 -21.81 1.57 11.25
N TYR A 141 -22.36 1.43 10.04
CA TYR A 141 -23.68 0.86 9.79
C TYR A 141 -23.77 -0.59 10.26
N SER A 142 -22.81 -1.42 9.86
CA SER A 142 -22.77 -2.84 10.24
C SER A 142 -21.37 -3.42 10.00
N VAL A 143 -21.14 -4.63 10.49
CA VAL A 143 -19.95 -5.43 10.17
C VAL A 143 -20.42 -6.83 9.83
N LEU A 144 -20.01 -7.35 8.67
CA LEU A 144 -20.27 -8.72 8.28
C LEU A 144 -19.03 -9.58 8.46
N ASP A 145 -19.24 -10.82 8.92
CA ASP A 145 -18.24 -11.87 8.97
C ASP A 145 -18.44 -12.82 7.77
N PHE A 146 -17.36 -13.09 7.05
CA PHE A 146 -17.30 -13.96 5.88
C PHE A 146 -16.53 -15.26 6.13
N SER A 147 -16.30 -15.62 7.38
CA SER A 147 -15.61 -16.88 7.75
C SER A 147 -16.27 -18.09 7.10
N ASP A 148 -17.61 -18.10 6.98
CA ASP A 148 -18.34 -19.16 6.29
C ASP A 148 -18.01 -19.29 4.78
N ILE A 149 -17.57 -18.20 4.13
CA ILE A 149 -17.11 -18.20 2.74
C ILE A 149 -15.63 -18.63 2.66
N TYR A 150 -14.79 -18.09 3.54
CA TYR A 150 -13.33 -18.31 3.50
C TYR A 150 -12.95 -19.70 3.98
N ASP A 151 -13.64 -20.23 5.00
CA ASP A 151 -13.33 -21.51 5.64
C ASP A 151 -14.04 -22.68 4.93
N SER A 152 -14.90 -22.39 3.95
CA SER A 152 -15.57 -23.42 3.14
C SER A 152 -14.59 -24.10 2.18
N ALA A 153 -14.37 -25.41 2.39
CA ALA A 153 -13.50 -26.25 1.58
C ALA A 153 -14.03 -26.49 0.15
N GLY A 154 -15.34 -26.32 -0.09
CA GLY A 154 -15.98 -26.62 -1.37
C GLY A 154 -16.05 -25.46 -2.36
N LEU A 155 -15.68 -24.24 -1.95
CA LEU A 155 -15.79 -23.05 -2.80
C LEU A 155 -14.51 -22.76 -3.56
N THR A 156 -14.62 -22.58 -4.87
CA THR A 156 -13.52 -22.05 -5.70
C THR A 156 -13.25 -20.58 -5.37
N PRO A 157 -12.04 -20.06 -5.64
CA PRO A 157 -11.74 -18.63 -5.47
C PRO A 157 -12.73 -17.69 -6.17
N ALA A 158 -13.18 -18.05 -7.37
CA ALA A 158 -14.17 -17.28 -8.13
C ALA A 158 -15.54 -17.30 -7.45
N ALA A 159 -15.99 -18.46 -6.97
CA ALA A 159 -17.24 -18.58 -6.23
C ALA A 159 -17.22 -17.77 -4.93
N ARG A 160 -16.12 -17.82 -4.17
CA ARG A 160 -15.94 -16.99 -2.96
C ARG A 160 -16.06 -15.50 -3.28
N ARG A 161 -15.39 -15.03 -4.34
CA ARG A 161 -15.46 -13.62 -4.79
C ARG A 161 -16.88 -13.22 -5.19
N ALA A 162 -17.61 -14.08 -5.90
CA ALA A 162 -18.97 -13.81 -6.33
C ALA A 162 -19.93 -13.70 -5.13
N LEU A 163 -19.95 -14.68 -4.23
CA LEU A 163 -20.79 -14.69 -3.03
C LEU A 163 -20.47 -13.50 -2.11
N ARG A 164 -19.19 -13.18 -1.96
CA ARG A 164 -18.76 -12.00 -1.18
C ARG A 164 -19.31 -10.71 -1.78
N LYS A 165 -19.18 -10.53 -3.10
CA LYS A 165 -19.69 -9.35 -3.81
C LYS A 165 -21.20 -9.22 -3.65
N GLU A 166 -21.93 -10.33 -3.78
CA GLU A 166 -23.38 -10.38 -3.63
C GLU A 166 -23.82 -9.96 -2.22
N ARG A 167 -23.25 -10.54 -1.17
CA ARG A 167 -23.58 -10.17 0.22
C ARG A 167 -23.24 -8.73 0.56
N ILE A 168 -22.12 -8.22 0.06
CA ILE A 168 -21.75 -6.81 0.25
C ILE A 168 -22.78 -5.89 -0.40
N GLN A 169 -23.21 -6.21 -1.63
CA GLN A 169 -24.20 -5.40 -2.31
C GLN A 169 -25.55 -5.48 -1.59
N GLY A 170 -25.99 -6.69 -1.20
CA GLY A 170 -27.23 -6.88 -0.44
C GLY A 170 -27.24 -6.12 0.88
N GLU A 171 -26.12 -6.08 1.59
CA GLU A 171 -26.01 -5.32 2.85
C GLU A 171 -26.06 -3.81 2.63
N LYS A 172 -25.43 -3.29 1.56
CA LYS A 172 -25.55 -1.87 1.19
C LYS A 172 -27.00 -1.51 0.87
N ASP A 173 -27.70 -2.36 0.14
CA ASP A 173 -29.10 -2.14 -0.23
C ASP A 173 -30.02 -2.22 0.99
N ARG A 174 -29.75 -3.14 1.92
CA ARG A 174 -30.44 -3.25 3.21
C ARG A 174 -30.25 -1.99 4.07
N ILE A 175 -29.02 -1.52 4.23
CA ILE A 175 -28.69 -0.28 4.95
C ILE A 175 -29.41 0.91 4.32
N ARG A 176 -29.35 1.03 2.98
CA ARG A 176 -30.02 2.10 2.25
C ARG A 176 -31.54 2.09 2.48
N ALA A 177 -32.17 0.92 2.44
CA ALA A 177 -33.60 0.79 2.68
C ALA A 177 -33.99 1.23 4.10
N MET A 178 -33.21 0.85 5.12
CA MET A 178 -33.44 1.30 6.51
C MET A 178 -33.29 2.81 6.65
N LEU A 179 -32.28 3.43 6.03
CA LEU A 179 -32.10 4.89 6.05
C LEU A 179 -33.25 5.62 5.34
N LEU A 180 -33.74 5.11 4.21
CA LEU A 180 -34.92 5.67 3.53
C LEU A 180 -36.18 5.56 4.38
N LYS A 181 -36.37 4.44 5.10
CA LYS A 181 -37.47 4.26 6.05
C LYS A 181 -37.36 5.26 7.20
N LEU A 182 -36.18 5.41 7.81
CA LEU A 182 -35.94 6.40 8.87
C LEU A 182 -36.15 7.84 8.40
N HIS A 183 -35.89 8.14 7.13
CA HIS A 183 -36.16 9.46 6.56
C HIS A 183 -37.65 9.76 6.39
N GLN A 184 -38.48 8.76 6.05
CA GLN A 184 -39.93 8.95 5.88
C GLN A 184 -40.60 9.47 7.16
N GLY A 185 -40.03 9.17 8.33
CA GLY A 185 -40.45 9.76 9.61
C GLY A 185 -41.80 9.25 10.13
N ASP A 186 -42.37 8.21 9.53
CA ASP A 186 -43.62 7.58 9.97
C ASP A 186 -43.39 6.59 11.13
N TYR A 187 -42.80 7.10 12.21
CA TYR A 187 -42.53 6.35 13.44
C TYR A 187 -42.37 7.29 14.64
N THR A 188 -42.62 6.75 15.82
CA THR A 188 -42.11 7.28 17.09
C THR A 188 -40.84 6.51 17.47
N PRO A 189 -39.87 7.11 18.19
CA PRO A 189 -38.64 6.41 18.58
C PRO A 189 -38.85 5.13 19.42
N ALA A 190 -40.05 4.91 19.96
CA ALA A 190 -40.44 3.70 20.70
C ALA A 190 -40.98 2.58 19.79
N GLN A 191 -41.31 2.88 18.54
CA GLN A 191 -41.79 1.91 17.53
C GLN A 191 -40.65 1.33 16.68
N LEU A 192 -39.45 1.92 16.74
CA LEU A 192 -38.28 1.41 16.05
C LEU A 192 -37.85 0.09 16.66
N ASP A 193 -37.53 -0.89 15.81
CA ASP A 193 -36.86 -2.10 16.30
C ASP A 193 -35.43 -1.79 16.78
N ALA A 194 -34.76 -2.79 17.36
CA ALA A 194 -33.43 -2.60 17.94
C ALA A 194 -32.38 -2.12 16.93
N GLU A 195 -32.47 -2.56 15.67
CA GLU A 195 -31.51 -2.20 14.63
C GLU A 195 -31.80 -0.82 14.06
N GLU A 196 -33.06 -0.53 13.76
CA GLU A 196 -33.51 0.78 13.33
C GLU A 196 -33.20 1.85 14.38
N ARG A 197 -33.42 1.51 15.66
CA ARG A 197 -33.08 2.39 16.78
C ARG A 197 -31.59 2.65 16.85
N ARG A 198 -30.76 1.61 16.72
CA ARG A 198 -29.30 1.74 16.68
C ARG A 198 -28.88 2.67 15.53
N LEU A 199 -29.42 2.48 14.32
CA LEU A 199 -29.12 3.33 13.17
C LEU A 199 -29.57 4.77 13.39
N TYR A 200 -30.77 4.98 13.95
CA TYR A 200 -31.26 6.31 14.31
C TYR A 200 -30.30 7.02 15.28
N ASP A 201 -29.87 6.31 16.33
CA ASP A 201 -28.97 6.85 17.36
C ASP A 201 -27.57 7.19 16.81
N LEU A 202 -27.10 6.56 15.71
CA LEU A 202 -25.84 6.95 15.04
C LEU A 202 -25.89 8.38 14.45
N PHE A 203 -27.09 8.87 14.12
CA PHE A 203 -27.32 10.18 13.50
C PHE A 203 -27.91 11.21 14.47
N GLN A 204 -28.03 10.89 15.75
CA GLN A 204 -28.68 11.77 16.73
C GLN A 204 -27.97 13.13 16.88
N SER A 205 -26.65 13.17 16.69
CA SER A 205 -25.86 14.39 16.78
C SER A 205 -25.87 15.24 15.51
N ASP A 206 -26.41 14.72 14.41
CA ASP A 206 -26.51 15.45 13.14
C ASP A 206 -27.86 16.21 13.11
N PRO A 207 -27.85 17.55 13.09
CA PRO A 207 -29.08 18.34 13.15
C PRO A 207 -29.82 18.40 11.80
N ASP A 208 -29.22 17.94 10.69
CA ASP A 208 -29.83 18.05 9.36
C ASP A 208 -31.09 17.16 9.27
N PRO A 209 -32.28 17.71 8.98
CA PRO A 209 -33.49 16.91 8.81
C PRO A 209 -33.40 15.92 7.64
N LEU A 210 -32.52 16.16 6.66
CA LEU A 210 -32.27 15.29 5.53
C LEU A 210 -31.12 14.31 5.75
N LYS A 211 -30.49 14.25 6.93
CA LYS A 211 -29.31 13.41 7.21
C LYS A 211 -29.43 11.96 6.77
N PHE A 212 -30.59 11.32 7.00
CA PHE A 212 -30.83 9.94 6.59
C PHE A 212 -30.93 9.81 5.07
N LEU A 213 -31.65 10.71 4.40
CA LEU A 213 -31.71 10.73 2.94
C LEU A 213 -30.33 11.00 2.34
N ALA A 214 -29.62 12.00 2.86
CA ALA A 214 -28.28 12.35 2.42
C ALA A 214 -27.33 11.17 2.60
N ALA A 215 -27.46 10.34 3.65
CA ALA A 215 -26.69 9.12 3.87
C ALA A 215 -26.91 8.03 2.80
N THR A 216 -27.99 8.12 2.01
CA THR A 216 -28.29 7.17 0.92
C THR A 216 -27.67 7.53 -0.44
N GLU A 217 -27.08 8.73 -0.54
CA GLU A 217 -26.35 9.20 -1.73
C GLU A 217 -25.37 8.15 -2.25
N ASP A 218 -25.25 8.06 -3.57
CA ASP A 218 -24.34 7.10 -4.20
C ASP A 218 -22.90 7.31 -3.72
N GLY A 219 -22.28 6.22 -3.27
CA GLY A 219 -20.93 6.22 -2.71
C GLY A 219 -20.83 6.65 -1.23
N ARG A 220 -21.94 7.01 -0.57
CA ARG A 220 -21.91 7.37 0.86
C ARG A 220 -21.88 6.16 1.79
N ILE A 221 -22.59 5.09 1.45
CA ILE A 221 -22.48 3.79 2.12
C ILE A 221 -21.32 3.03 1.48
N ARG A 222 -20.17 3.01 2.17
CA ARG A 222 -18.97 2.31 1.73
C ARG A 222 -18.74 1.08 2.59
N SER A 223 -18.02 0.12 2.01
CA SER A 223 -17.60 -1.09 2.71
C SER A 223 -16.06 -1.12 2.71
N GLN A 224 -15.48 -1.48 3.85
CA GLN A 224 -14.04 -1.53 4.06
C GLN A 224 -13.68 -2.91 4.62
N THR A 225 -12.86 -3.65 3.88
CA THR A 225 -12.34 -4.93 4.37
C THR A 225 -11.38 -4.70 5.52
N GLY A 226 -11.51 -5.52 6.57
CA GLY A 226 -10.54 -5.55 7.66
C GLY A 226 -9.16 -5.99 7.17
N ILE A 227 -8.10 -5.47 7.80
CA ILE A 227 -6.71 -5.78 7.42
C ILE A 227 -5.81 -6.02 8.62
N GLN A 228 -6.39 -6.39 9.76
CA GLN A 228 -5.67 -6.70 10.99
C GLN A 228 -4.58 -7.77 10.80
N ASP A 229 -4.86 -8.80 10.01
CA ASP A 229 -3.92 -9.88 9.70
C ASP A 229 -2.74 -9.37 8.87
N LYS A 230 -3.00 -8.50 7.88
CA LYS A 230 -1.96 -7.85 7.08
C LYS A 230 -1.13 -6.87 7.92
N PHE A 231 -1.75 -6.09 8.79
CA PHE A 231 -1.03 -5.18 9.69
C PHE A 231 -0.11 -5.95 10.64
N THR A 232 -0.59 -7.08 11.19
CA THR A 232 0.21 -7.97 12.04
C THR A 232 1.40 -8.57 11.29
N ALA A 233 1.18 -9.07 10.08
CA ALA A 233 2.27 -9.57 9.23
C ALA A 233 3.27 -8.46 8.86
N GLY A 234 2.77 -7.25 8.59
CA GLY A 234 3.57 -6.07 8.33
C GLY A 234 4.43 -5.67 9.52
N LEU A 235 3.90 -5.71 10.75
CA LEU A 235 4.67 -5.45 11.97
C LEU A 235 5.82 -6.44 12.10
N GLN A 236 5.56 -7.73 11.87
CA GLN A 236 6.60 -8.76 11.91
C GLN A 236 7.68 -8.53 10.85
N ALA A 237 7.27 -8.22 9.61
CA ALA A 237 8.18 -7.98 8.50
C ALA A 237 8.99 -6.69 8.66
N SER A 238 8.41 -5.65 9.28
CA SER A 238 9.02 -4.33 9.43
C SER A 238 10.38 -4.38 10.14
N GLY A 239 10.57 -5.32 11.08
CA GLY A 239 11.83 -5.47 11.80
C GLY A 239 13.05 -5.78 10.92
N GLN A 240 12.86 -6.23 9.68
CA GLN A 240 13.96 -6.45 8.73
C GLN A 240 14.60 -5.16 8.22
N TYR A 241 13.83 -4.06 8.15
CA TYR A 241 14.22 -2.83 7.44
C TYR A 241 13.99 -1.54 8.23
N LEU A 242 13.01 -1.51 9.14
CA LEU A 242 12.49 -0.28 9.73
C LEU A 242 13.57 0.59 10.37
N GLU A 243 14.51 -0.02 11.10
CA GLU A 243 15.62 0.71 11.73
C GLU A 243 16.51 1.42 10.70
N GLU A 244 16.87 0.75 9.61
CA GLU A 244 17.65 1.36 8.54
C GLU A 244 16.86 2.45 7.82
N ILE A 245 15.56 2.24 7.63
CA ILE A 245 14.66 3.25 7.03
C ILE A 245 14.56 4.49 7.93
N GLU A 246 14.50 4.33 9.25
CA GLU A 246 14.51 5.44 10.21
C GLU A 246 15.83 6.22 10.15
N ASP A 247 16.97 5.53 10.05
CA ASP A 247 18.28 6.17 9.84
C ASP A 247 18.32 6.97 8.54
N ILE A 248 17.79 6.41 7.45
CA ILE A 248 17.69 7.09 6.15
C ILE A 248 16.83 8.34 6.29
N PHE A 249 15.62 8.23 6.84
CA PHE A 249 14.72 9.38 7.00
C PHE A 249 15.37 10.48 7.82
N SER A 250 16.00 10.12 8.94
CA SER A 250 16.72 11.07 9.77
C SER A 250 17.88 11.74 9.03
N SER A 251 18.62 11.01 8.19
CA SER A 251 19.72 11.58 7.38
C SER A 251 19.26 12.61 6.34
N HIS A 252 18.00 12.52 5.89
CA HIS A 252 17.34 13.48 5.00
C HIS A 252 16.61 14.60 5.77
N GLY A 253 16.76 14.65 7.10
CA GLY A 253 16.04 15.60 7.96
C GLY A 253 14.53 15.40 7.95
N VAL A 254 14.08 14.16 7.71
CA VAL A 254 12.68 13.75 7.75
C VAL A 254 12.42 13.02 9.08
N PRO A 255 11.32 13.33 9.80
CA PRO A 255 10.99 12.66 11.04
C PRO A 255 10.82 11.15 10.88
N VAL A 256 11.42 10.38 11.80
CA VAL A 256 11.40 8.91 11.75
C VAL A 256 10.00 8.33 11.98
N GLU A 257 9.07 9.08 12.57
CA GLU A 257 7.67 8.67 12.69
C GLU A 257 7.02 8.48 11.30
N ILE A 258 7.46 9.25 10.29
CA ILE A 258 6.89 9.20 8.92
C ILE A 258 7.19 7.87 8.23
N THR A 259 8.18 7.10 8.69
CA THR A 259 8.47 5.76 8.15
C THR A 259 7.28 4.80 8.26
N ARG A 260 6.33 5.08 9.17
CA ARG A 260 5.08 4.29 9.32
C ARG A 260 4.15 4.43 8.12
N LEU A 261 4.39 5.36 7.20
CA LEU A 261 3.69 5.40 5.92
C LEU A 261 3.81 4.09 5.12
N VAL A 262 4.88 3.30 5.32
CA VAL A 262 4.98 1.98 4.70
C VAL A 262 3.82 1.05 5.08
N PHE A 263 3.23 1.21 6.28
CA PHE A 263 2.01 0.47 6.65
C PHE A 263 0.81 0.91 5.79
N VAL A 264 0.64 2.21 5.58
CA VAL A 264 -0.44 2.77 4.75
C VAL A 264 -0.25 2.39 3.27
N GLU A 265 0.99 2.38 2.79
CA GLU A 265 1.30 2.13 1.39
C GLU A 265 1.37 0.66 1.03
N SER A 266 1.83 -0.24 1.88
CA SER A 266 1.97 -1.64 1.47
C SER A 266 1.77 -2.65 2.58
N MET A 267 1.58 -2.21 3.82
CA MET A 267 1.66 -3.08 5.00
C MET A 267 2.99 -3.83 5.07
N PHE A 268 4.11 -3.17 4.70
CA PHE A 268 5.43 -3.82 4.58
C PHE A 268 5.44 -5.05 3.65
N ASN A 269 4.53 -5.11 2.67
CA ASN A 269 4.53 -6.17 1.68
C ASN A 269 5.66 -5.96 0.65
N MET A 270 6.72 -6.75 0.79
CA MET A 270 7.89 -6.76 -0.09
C MET A 270 7.58 -7.01 -1.57
N LYS A 271 6.46 -7.67 -1.87
CA LYS A 271 6.02 -8.00 -3.24
C LYS A 271 4.91 -7.06 -3.72
N ALA A 272 4.66 -5.94 -3.04
CA ALA A 272 3.54 -5.07 -3.34
C ALA A 272 3.61 -4.51 -4.77
N ARG A 273 2.59 -4.83 -5.57
CA ARG A 273 2.36 -4.28 -6.90
C ARG A 273 0.88 -3.98 -7.07
N SER A 274 0.56 -2.76 -7.48
CA SER A 274 -0.83 -2.35 -7.75
C SER A 274 -1.24 -2.68 -9.19
N LYS A 275 -2.55 -2.69 -9.43
CA LYS A 275 -3.11 -2.87 -10.79
C LYS A 275 -2.78 -1.71 -11.73
N VAL A 276 -2.49 -0.51 -11.19
CA VAL A 276 -2.20 0.71 -11.96
C VAL A 276 -0.70 1.00 -12.08
N GLY A 277 0.17 0.15 -11.53
CA GLY A 277 1.61 0.18 -11.76
C GLY A 277 2.48 0.69 -10.60
N ALA A 278 1.89 1.13 -9.49
CA ALA A 278 2.63 1.37 -8.24
C ALA A 278 3.35 0.09 -7.76
N SER A 279 4.60 0.21 -7.30
CA SER A 279 5.44 -0.94 -6.92
C SER A 279 6.26 -0.69 -5.65
N GLY A 280 6.58 -1.78 -4.95
CA GLY A 280 7.42 -1.80 -3.76
C GLY A 280 6.72 -1.32 -2.49
N ILE A 281 7.46 -1.30 -1.38
CA ILE A 281 6.89 -1.03 -0.05
C ILE A 281 6.35 0.41 0.09
N TRP A 282 6.87 1.32 -0.75
CA TRP A 282 6.50 2.74 -0.82
C TRP A 282 5.50 3.08 -1.92
N GLN A 283 5.07 2.07 -2.70
CA GLN A 283 4.10 2.19 -3.80
C GLN A 283 4.40 3.34 -4.78
N PHE A 284 5.65 3.48 -5.21
CA PHE A 284 5.99 4.48 -6.22
C PHE A 284 5.35 4.15 -7.57
N MET A 285 4.64 5.12 -8.13
CA MET A 285 4.24 5.10 -9.55
C MET A 285 5.48 5.16 -10.44
N PRO A 286 5.48 4.57 -11.65
CA PRO A 286 6.65 4.57 -12.52
C PRO A 286 7.16 5.97 -12.87
N SER A 287 6.27 6.93 -13.11
CA SER A 287 6.61 8.33 -13.43
C SER A 287 7.36 8.99 -12.27
N THR A 288 6.81 8.92 -11.06
CA THR A 288 7.42 9.47 -9.85
C THR A 288 8.72 8.74 -9.49
N GLY A 289 8.73 7.41 -9.57
CA GLY A 289 9.89 6.58 -9.22
C GLY A 289 11.12 6.91 -10.07
N ARG A 290 10.95 7.13 -11.38
CA ARG A 290 12.04 7.49 -12.30
C ARG A 290 12.75 8.80 -11.95
N LEU A 291 12.16 9.65 -11.12
CA LEU A 291 12.81 10.88 -10.64
C LEU A 291 13.87 10.61 -9.57
N TYR A 292 13.84 9.43 -8.94
CA TYR A 292 14.64 9.15 -7.74
C TYR A 292 15.39 7.81 -7.77
N VAL A 293 14.90 6.82 -8.51
CA VAL A 293 15.47 5.47 -8.58
C VAL A 293 15.50 4.95 -10.00
N ASN A 294 16.38 3.98 -10.26
CA ASN A 294 16.48 3.34 -11.56
C ASN A 294 15.32 2.36 -11.80
N ILE A 295 14.74 2.44 -12.99
CA ILE A 295 13.67 1.55 -13.45
C ILE A 295 13.97 1.19 -14.91
N ASP A 296 14.61 0.06 -15.12
CA ASP A 296 15.05 -0.41 -16.42
C ASP A 296 14.87 -1.94 -16.59
N SER A 297 15.50 -2.51 -17.63
CA SER A 297 15.43 -3.95 -17.90
C SER A 297 16.23 -4.84 -16.95
N ILE A 298 17.11 -4.26 -16.14
CA ILE A 298 18.00 -4.94 -15.19
C ILE A 298 17.35 -4.89 -13.80
N ALA A 299 16.87 -3.72 -13.39
CA ALA A 299 16.33 -3.50 -12.05
C ALA A 299 15.12 -2.57 -12.04
N ASP A 300 14.15 -2.89 -11.18
CA ASP A 300 13.12 -1.95 -10.72
C ASP A 300 13.37 -1.64 -9.25
N GLU A 301 14.20 -0.62 -9.00
CA GLU A 301 14.67 -0.23 -7.66
C GLU A 301 13.55 0.29 -6.76
N ARG A 302 12.33 0.50 -7.27
CA ARG A 302 11.15 0.71 -6.41
C ARG A 302 10.90 -0.49 -5.50
N ASN A 303 11.26 -1.69 -5.95
CA ASN A 303 11.14 -2.92 -5.17
C ASN A 303 12.28 -3.10 -4.18
N ASP A 304 13.32 -2.25 -4.20
CA ASP A 304 14.36 -2.21 -3.19
C ASP A 304 13.91 -1.37 -1.99
N PRO A 305 13.71 -1.96 -0.79
CA PRO A 305 13.25 -1.20 0.37
C PRO A 305 14.15 -0.04 0.76
N ILE A 306 15.46 -0.15 0.55
CA ILE A 306 16.45 0.83 1.00
C ILE A 306 16.56 1.96 -0.02
N MET A 307 16.70 1.63 -1.30
CA MET A 307 16.75 2.65 -2.37
C MET A 307 15.42 3.42 -2.46
N ALA A 308 14.29 2.71 -2.38
CA ALA A 308 12.99 3.35 -2.36
C ALA A 308 12.76 4.21 -1.10
N SER A 309 13.40 3.88 0.04
CA SER A 309 13.32 4.72 1.24
C SER A 309 14.08 6.04 1.09
N HIS A 310 15.24 6.03 0.43
CA HIS A 310 15.93 7.27 0.06
C HIS A 310 15.07 8.14 -0.86
N ALA A 311 14.38 7.53 -1.84
CA ALA A 311 13.46 8.24 -2.72
C ALA A 311 12.26 8.83 -1.96
N ALA A 312 11.65 8.05 -1.06
CA ALA A 312 10.52 8.49 -0.24
C ALA A 312 10.92 9.65 0.67
N ALA A 313 12.08 9.58 1.33
CA ALA A 313 12.60 10.64 2.16
C ALA A 313 12.82 11.94 1.37
N LYS A 314 13.43 11.87 0.18
CA LYS A 314 13.62 13.03 -0.71
C LYS A 314 12.29 13.65 -1.14
N LEU A 315 11.32 12.83 -1.55
CA LEU A 315 9.99 13.30 -1.97
C LEU A 315 9.25 14.00 -0.81
N LEU A 316 9.21 13.36 0.37
CA LEU A 316 8.57 13.91 1.57
C LEU A 316 9.23 15.21 2.02
N ARG A 317 10.57 15.28 1.97
CA ARG A 317 11.32 16.49 2.26
C ARG A 317 10.95 17.63 1.30
N ALA A 318 10.91 17.35 0.00
CA ALA A 318 10.54 18.35 -1.00
C ALA A 318 9.07 18.80 -0.84
N ASN A 319 8.18 17.90 -0.41
CA ASN A 319 6.80 18.26 -0.09
C ASN A 319 6.72 19.18 1.14
N TYR A 320 7.49 18.90 2.19
CA TYR A 320 7.60 19.77 3.36
C TYR A 320 8.12 21.15 3.01
N GLU A 321 9.18 21.24 2.20
CA GLU A 321 9.75 22.52 1.76
C GLU A 321 8.74 23.37 0.97
N ALA A 322 7.85 22.74 0.22
CA ALA A 322 6.84 23.43 -0.57
C ALA A 322 5.55 23.78 0.20
N LEU A 323 5.23 23.05 1.27
CA LEU A 323 3.94 23.14 1.98
C LEU A 323 4.07 23.68 3.42
N GLY A 324 5.29 23.71 3.97
CA GLY A 324 5.62 24.31 5.26
C GLY A 324 5.36 23.44 6.49
N ASN A 325 4.60 22.35 6.38
CA ASN A 325 4.34 21.45 7.51
C ASN A 325 4.21 19.96 7.12
N TRP A 326 4.46 19.08 8.08
CA TRP A 326 4.48 17.62 7.86
C TRP A 326 3.12 17.01 7.55
N PRO A 327 2.01 17.39 8.22
CA PRO A 327 0.69 16.85 7.88
C PRO A 327 0.31 17.05 6.40
N LEU A 328 0.56 18.25 5.85
CA LEU A 328 0.34 18.52 4.43
C LEU A 328 1.34 17.76 3.55
N ALA A 329 2.61 17.68 3.94
CA ALA A 329 3.63 16.95 3.19
C ALA A 329 3.32 15.46 3.04
N ILE A 330 2.78 14.85 4.13
CA ILE A 330 2.31 13.47 4.16
C ILE A 330 1.09 13.30 3.26
N ASN A 331 0.09 14.18 3.36
CA ASN A 331 -1.10 14.06 2.51
C ASN A 331 -0.76 14.23 1.02
N ALA A 332 0.15 15.16 0.71
CA ALA A 332 0.68 15.38 -0.64
C ALA A 332 1.45 14.19 -1.23
N TYR A 333 1.94 13.26 -0.40
CA TYR A 333 2.55 12.02 -0.89
C TYR A 333 1.52 11.19 -1.68
N ASN A 334 0.27 11.14 -1.20
CA ASN A 334 -0.83 10.47 -1.87
C ASN A 334 -1.52 11.36 -2.93
N SER A 335 -1.94 12.56 -2.56
CA SER A 335 -2.79 13.40 -3.42
C SER A 335 -2.01 14.21 -4.45
N GLY A 336 -0.68 14.21 -4.35
CA GLY A 336 0.19 15.13 -5.07
C GLY A 336 0.27 16.52 -4.44
N ARG A 337 1.43 17.15 -4.57
CA ARG A 337 1.74 18.50 -4.06
C ARG A 337 0.82 19.58 -4.60
N GLY A 338 0.56 19.58 -5.91
CA GLY A 338 -0.30 20.58 -6.55
C GLY A 338 -1.74 20.55 -6.03
N THR A 339 -2.25 19.37 -5.64
CA THR A 339 -3.56 19.24 -5.01
C THR A 339 -3.58 19.91 -3.65
N MET A 340 -2.56 19.71 -2.81
CA MET A 340 -2.48 20.37 -1.50
C MET A 340 -2.28 21.88 -1.61
N GLN A 341 -1.44 22.36 -2.53
CA GLN A 341 -1.31 23.80 -2.79
C GLN A 341 -2.63 24.44 -3.22
N ARG A 342 -3.40 23.76 -4.09
CA ARG A 342 -4.73 24.22 -4.49
C ARG A 342 -5.71 24.21 -3.31
N ALA A 343 -5.70 23.17 -2.49
CA ALA A 343 -6.56 23.08 -1.32
C ALA A 343 -6.28 24.22 -0.34
N MET A 344 -5.00 24.48 -0.05
CA MET A 344 -4.58 25.60 0.80
C MET A 344 -5.03 26.95 0.22
N SER A 345 -4.86 27.15 -1.09
CA SER A 345 -5.25 28.40 -1.75
C SER A 345 -6.77 28.61 -1.77
N VAL A 346 -7.56 27.55 -1.97
CA VAL A 346 -9.03 27.65 -2.03
C VAL A 346 -9.63 27.88 -0.65
N LEU A 347 -9.10 27.23 0.38
CA LEU A 347 -9.63 27.34 1.75
C LEU A 347 -8.95 28.43 2.59
N GLY A 348 -7.84 29.00 2.11
CA GLY A 348 -7.08 30.02 2.85
C GLY A 348 -6.48 29.49 4.15
N THR A 349 -6.08 28.21 4.19
CA THR A 349 -5.61 27.53 5.42
C THR A 349 -4.49 26.54 5.12
N ASP A 350 -3.60 26.32 6.08
CA ASP A 350 -2.59 25.25 6.08
C ASP A 350 -2.92 24.13 7.10
N ASP A 351 -4.09 24.21 7.74
CA ASP A 351 -4.58 23.21 8.67
C ASP A 351 -5.12 21.98 7.92
N ILE A 352 -4.48 20.83 8.16
CA ILE A 352 -4.83 19.57 7.50
C ILE A 352 -6.25 19.10 7.85
N ALA A 353 -6.73 19.34 9.08
CA ALA A 353 -8.06 18.89 9.49
C ALA A 353 -9.14 19.65 8.72
N THR A 354 -8.99 20.96 8.62
CA THR A 354 -9.84 21.84 7.81
C THR A 354 -9.83 21.41 6.34
N ILE A 355 -8.67 21.08 5.76
CA ILE A 355 -8.58 20.61 4.38
C ILE A 355 -9.29 19.25 4.20
N ILE A 356 -9.07 18.29 5.09
CA ILE A 356 -9.74 16.97 5.03
C ILE A 356 -11.26 17.10 5.07
N LEU A 357 -11.77 18.00 5.92
CA LEU A 357 -13.22 18.15 6.14
C LEU A 357 -13.91 18.99 5.07
N ASN A 358 -13.23 20.04 4.56
CA ASN A 358 -13.90 21.09 3.77
C ASN A 358 -13.44 21.16 2.31
N TYR A 359 -12.31 20.54 1.94
CA TYR A 359 -11.86 20.57 0.55
C TYR A 359 -12.51 19.44 -0.27
N SER A 360 -13.14 19.82 -1.38
CA SER A 360 -13.69 18.89 -2.36
C SER A 360 -13.18 19.23 -3.75
N GLY A 361 -12.03 18.65 -4.13
CA GLY A 361 -11.45 18.72 -5.46
C GLY A 361 -11.63 17.42 -6.23
N GLY A 362 -11.63 17.45 -7.56
CA GLY A 362 -11.96 16.28 -8.40
C GLY A 362 -11.15 15.01 -8.09
N VAL A 363 -9.86 15.14 -7.77
CA VAL A 363 -8.98 14.00 -7.39
C VAL A 363 -8.87 13.80 -5.86
N TYR A 364 -9.39 14.74 -5.06
CA TYR A 364 -9.28 14.70 -3.59
C TYR A 364 -10.48 13.97 -2.98
N GLY A 365 -10.54 12.66 -3.23
CA GLY A 365 -11.62 11.79 -2.81
C GLY A 365 -11.45 11.19 -1.41
N PHE A 366 -12.20 10.10 -1.16
CA PHE A 366 -12.15 9.37 0.11
C PHE A 366 -10.72 8.94 0.49
N ALA A 367 -9.93 8.49 -0.48
CA ALA A 367 -8.56 8.07 -0.24
C ALA A 367 -7.67 9.18 0.29
N SER A 368 -7.60 10.30 -0.43
CA SER A 368 -6.76 11.43 -0.03
C SER A 368 -7.18 12.04 1.31
N ARG A 369 -8.49 12.12 1.57
CA ARG A 369 -9.01 12.57 2.88
C ARG A 369 -8.61 11.65 4.04
N ASN A 370 -8.46 10.35 3.77
CA ASN A 370 -8.14 9.36 4.80
C ASN A 370 -6.66 9.02 4.90
N PHE A 371 -5.81 9.46 3.98
CA PHE A 371 -4.40 9.10 3.97
C PHE A 371 -3.66 9.54 5.25
N TYR A 372 -3.86 10.78 5.70
CA TYR A 372 -3.28 11.27 6.95
C TYR A 372 -3.89 10.60 8.21
N PRO A 373 -5.22 10.41 8.31
CA PRO A 373 -5.80 9.57 9.37
C PRO A 373 -5.27 8.14 9.45
N CYS A 374 -5.09 7.47 8.30
CA CYS A 374 -4.48 6.14 8.20
C CYS A 374 -3.04 6.15 8.75
N PHE A 375 -2.26 7.16 8.40
CA PHE A 375 -0.91 7.35 8.91
C PHE A 375 -0.89 7.47 10.44
N LEU A 376 -1.73 8.33 11.02
CA LEU A 376 -1.82 8.51 12.47
C LEU A 376 -2.24 7.21 13.17
N ALA A 377 -3.18 6.47 12.60
CA ALA A 377 -3.60 5.16 13.12
C ALA A 377 -2.46 4.13 13.10
N ALA A 378 -1.73 4.03 11.98
CA ALA A 378 -0.57 3.14 11.87
C ALA A 378 0.56 3.54 12.84
N LEU A 379 0.79 4.84 13.02
CA LEU A 379 1.79 5.37 13.95
C LEU A 379 1.48 4.97 15.39
N GLU A 380 0.27 5.22 15.87
CA GLU A 380 -0.12 4.84 17.24
C GLU A 380 -0.07 3.32 17.45
N LEU A 381 -0.64 2.55 16.53
CA LEU A 381 -0.72 1.10 16.65
C LEU A 381 0.64 0.41 16.58
N SER A 382 1.53 0.87 15.70
CA SER A 382 2.89 0.30 15.61
C SER A 382 3.73 0.63 16.84
N ASN A 383 3.61 1.83 17.40
CA ASN A 383 4.32 2.22 18.63
C ASN A 383 3.80 1.49 19.88
N GLN A 384 2.54 1.04 19.85
CA GLN A 384 1.88 0.36 20.97
C GLN A 384 1.52 -1.10 20.62
N TYR A 385 2.20 -1.72 19.66
CA TYR A 385 1.75 -3.00 19.12
C TYR A 385 1.58 -4.11 20.18
N PRO A 386 2.42 -4.23 21.24
CA PRO A 386 2.22 -5.29 22.23
C PRO A 386 0.87 -5.19 22.95
N LYS A 387 0.36 -3.97 23.13
CA LYS A 387 -0.96 -3.70 23.75
C LYS A 387 -2.11 -4.12 22.85
N HIS A 388 -1.96 -3.98 21.54
CA HIS A 388 -3.04 -4.18 20.57
C HIS A 388 -3.04 -5.58 19.93
N PHE A 389 -1.87 -6.20 19.79
CA PHE A 389 -1.67 -7.45 19.05
C PHE A 389 -1.01 -8.55 19.90
N GLY A 390 -0.65 -8.25 21.16
CA GLY A 390 0.11 -9.16 22.01
C GLY A 390 1.57 -9.32 21.57
N LYS A 391 2.21 -10.41 22.01
CA LYS A 391 3.61 -10.68 21.68
C LYS A 391 3.73 -11.16 20.23
N LEU A 392 4.36 -10.35 19.39
CA LEU A 392 4.67 -10.70 18.01
C LEU A 392 6.13 -11.15 17.85
N LYS A 393 6.37 -12.11 16.95
CA LYS A 393 7.72 -12.49 16.52
C LYS A 393 8.19 -11.53 15.42
N ILE A 394 8.79 -10.43 15.84
CA ILE A 394 9.40 -9.46 14.92
C ILE A 394 10.62 -10.10 14.25
N LYS A 395 10.70 -10.00 12.92
CA LYS A 395 11.87 -10.49 12.17
C LYS A 395 13.09 -9.63 12.50
N PRO A 396 14.29 -10.22 12.63
CA PRO A 396 15.49 -9.46 12.90
C PRO A 396 15.89 -8.59 11.70
N ALA A 397 16.58 -7.48 11.97
CA ALA A 397 17.20 -6.65 10.94
C ALA A 397 18.11 -7.48 10.03
N LEU A 398 18.04 -7.21 8.73
CA LEU A 398 18.91 -7.88 7.77
C LEU A 398 20.36 -7.47 7.99
N LYS A 399 21.27 -8.43 7.79
CA LYS A 399 22.70 -8.21 7.91
C LYS A 399 23.36 -8.47 6.56
N TYR A 400 23.78 -7.40 5.92
CA TYR A 400 24.41 -7.46 4.61
C TYR A 400 25.55 -6.44 4.55
N GLU A 401 26.27 -6.48 3.44
CA GLU A 401 27.24 -5.49 3.03
C GLU A 401 27.16 -5.30 1.51
N TYR A 402 27.66 -4.19 0.99
CA TYR A 402 27.62 -3.93 -0.45
C TYR A 402 28.84 -4.51 -1.15
N TYR A 403 28.62 -5.25 -2.22
CA TYR A 403 29.62 -5.65 -3.20
C TYR A 403 29.40 -4.88 -4.50
N TYR A 404 30.47 -4.39 -5.11
CA TYR A 404 30.43 -3.66 -6.37
C TYR A 404 31.24 -4.43 -7.41
N PRO A 405 30.60 -5.15 -8.34
CA PRO A 405 31.31 -5.91 -9.36
C PRO A 405 32.24 -5.01 -10.17
N LYS A 406 33.46 -5.46 -10.45
CA LYS A 406 34.43 -4.67 -11.22
C LYS A 406 34.20 -4.77 -12.73
N SER A 407 33.40 -5.74 -13.16
CA SER A 407 33.05 -6.05 -14.53
C SER A 407 31.59 -6.52 -14.62
N PRO A 408 30.97 -6.54 -15.82
CA PRO A 408 29.62 -7.06 -15.96
C PRO A 408 29.52 -8.56 -15.62
N GLN A 409 28.67 -8.90 -14.65
CA GLN A 409 28.51 -10.27 -14.13
C GLN A 409 27.14 -10.85 -14.42
N PHE A 410 27.06 -12.16 -14.57
CA PHE A 410 25.79 -12.89 -14.44
C PHE A 410 25.51 -13.09 -12.94
N PHE A 411 24.30 -12.75 -12.49
CA PHE A 411 23.97 -12.73 -11.07
C PHE A 411 23.97 -14.15 -10.48
N GLY A 412 23.35 -15.10 -11.16
CA GLY A 412 23.38 -16.52 -10.80
C GLY A 412 24.81 -17.03 -10.74
N GLN A 413 25.55 -16.96 -11.85
CA GLN A 413 26.95 -17.39 -11.89
C GLN A 413 27.82 -16.81 -10.75
N LEU A 414 27.74 -15.51 -10.50
CA LEU A 414 28.54 -14.84 -9.46
C LEU A 414 28.16 -15.32 -8.05
N THR A 415 26.87 -15.35 -7.74
CA THR A 415 26.37 -15.71 -6.40
C THR A 415 26.63 -17.18 -6.08
N THR A 416 26.47 -18.04 -7.09
CA THR A 416 26.88 -19.44 -7.09
C THR A 416 28.35 -19.61 -6.78
N ALA A 417 29.23 -18.96 -7.55
CA ALA A 417 30.67 -19.10 -7.39
C ALA A 417 31.15 -18.57 -6.03
N ALA A 418 30.42 -17.60 -5.44
CA ALA A 418 30.66 -17.11 -4.09
C ALA A 418 30.15 -18.05 -2.97
N GLY A 419 29.41 -19.10 -3.33
CA GLY A 419 28.75 -20.01 -2.39
C GLY A 419 27.67 -19.30 -1.56
N ALA A 420 26.89 -18.42 -2.18
CA ALA A 420 25.78 -17.73 -1.55
C ALA A 420 24.52 -18.62 -1.55
N ASN A 421 23.72 -18.54 -0.49
CA ASN A 421 22.40 -19.14 -0.50
C ASN A 421 21.47 -18.34 -1.44
N TRP A 422 20.80 -19.03 -2.36
CA TRP A 422 19.97 -18.39 -3.39
C TRP A 422 18.80 -17.61 -2.81
N ASP A 423 18.05 -18.19 -1.88
CA ASP A 423 16.90 -17.53 -1.25
C ASP A 423 17.32 -16.28 -0.47
N GLU A 424 18.45 -16.36 0.24
CA GLU A 424 19.02 -15.22 0.96
C GLU A 424 19.45 -14.10 -0.01
N ILE A 425 20.20 -14.41 -1.07
CA ILE A 425 20.72 -13.37 -1.96
C ILE A 425 19.61 -12.71 -2.80
N VAL A 426 18.59 -13.47 -3.21
CA VAL A 426 17.41 -12.91 -3.88
C VAL A 426 16.59 -12.07 -2.91
N HIS A 427 16.40 -12.53 -1.67
CA HIS A 427 15.72 -11.75 -0.62
C HIS A 427 16.47 -10.44 -0.29
N LEU A 428 17.81 -10.45 -0.34
CA LEU A 428 18.63 -9.26 -0.22
C LEU A 428 18.55 -8.34 -1.44
N ASN A 429 18.19 -8.84 -2.64
CA ASN A 429 18.16 -8.03 -3.87
C ASN A 429 16.82 -8.17 -4.62
N PRO A 430 15.69 -7.77 -3.99
CA PRO A 430 14.34 -7.99 -4.54
C PRO A 430 14.02 -7.14 -5.79
N HIS A 431 14.90 -6.21 -6.16
CA HIS A 431 14.70 -5.29 -7.28
C HIS A 431 15.13 -5.86 -8.64
N PHE A 432 15.92 -6.93 -8.67
CA PHE A 432 16.39 -7.50 -9.92
C PHE A 432 15.25 -8.08 -10.75
N SER A 433 15.34 -7.90 -12.06
CA SER A 433 14.39 -8.47 -13.02
C SER A 433 14.60 -9.97 -13.17
N GLU A 434 13.55 -10.66 -13.65
CA GLU A 434 13.66 -12.08 -13.99
C GLU A 434 14.79 -12.37 -14.97
N ALA A 435 15.08 -11.44 -15.89
CA ALA A 435 16.18 -11.59 -16.84
C ALA A 435 17.56 -11.59 -16.16
N VAL A 436 17.73 -10.85 -15.05
CA VAL A 436 18.94 -10.90 -14.25
C VAL A 436 18.99 -12.17 -13.41
N LEU A 437 17.87 -12.54 -12.76
CA LEU A 437 17.80 -13.74 -11.92
C LEU A 437 17.99 -15.04 -12.72
N SER A 438 17.60 -15.05 -14.00
CA SER A 438 17.80 -16.15 -14.96
C SER A 438 19.12 -16.09 -15.73
N ASP A 439 20.01 -15.14 -15.42
CA ASP A 439 21.25 -14.91 -16.17
C ASP A 439 21.05 -14.66 -17.67
N ALA A 440 19.85 -14.27 -18.10
CA ALA A 440 19.60 -13.77 -19.45
C ALA A 440 20.19 -12.36 -19.66
N ARG A 441 20.47 -11.62 -18.59
CA ARG A 441 21.13 -10.31 -18.58
C ARG A 441 22.17 -10.23 -17.47
N LYS A 442 23.25 -9.50 -17.76
CA LYS A 442 24.29 -9.20 -16.77
C LYS A 442 23.91 -8.00 -15.91
N ILE A 443 24.32 -8.03 -14.65
CA ILE A 443 24.44 -6.82 -13.84
C ILE A 443 25.66 -6.01 -14.32
N PRO A 444 25.57 -4.68 -14.40
CA PRO A 444 26.68 -3.86 -14.87
C PRO A 444 27.79 -3.75 -13.82
N ALA A 445 29.00 -3.39 -14.27
CA ALA A 445 30.09 -3.05 -13.36
C ALA A 445 29.68 -1.85 -12.47
N GLY A 446 30.09 -1.89 -11.21
CA GLY A 446 29.78 -0.86 -10.21
C GLY A 446 28.34 -0.92 -9.67
N TYR A 447 27.53 -1.88 -10.07
CA TYR A 447 26.19 -2.04 -9.48
C TYR A 447 26.26 -2.43 -8.01
N HIS A 448 25.39 -1.87 -7.18
CA HIS A 448 25.39 -2.07 -5.73
C HIS A 448 24.68 -3.38 -5.36
N LEU A 449 25.43 -4.47 -5.18
CA LEU A 449 24.87 -5.75 -4.79
C LEU A 449 24.87 -5.89 -3.26
N ARG A 450 23.72 -6.15 -2.63
CA ARG A 450 23.70 -6.54 -1.21
C ARG A 450 24.07 -8.01 -1.09
N VAL A 451 25.16 -8.31 -0.40
CA VAL A 451 25.65 -9.67 -0.15
C VAL A 451 25.61 -9.99 1.35
N PRO A 452 25.53 -11.26 1.77
CA PRO A 452 25.57 -11.63 3.18
C PRO A 452 26.77 -10.99 3.89
N LYS A 453 26.57 -10.52 5.12
CA LYS A 453 27.64 -9.84 5.88
C LYS A 453 28.90 -10.72 5.99
N GLY A 454 30.07 -10.16 5.70
CA GLY A 454 31.35 -10.86 5.70
C GLY A 454 31.61 -11.74 4.46
N SER A 455 30.89 -11.56 3.36
CA SER A 455 31.05 -12.34 2.12
C SER A 455 31.69 -11.59 0.96
N GLN A 456 31.97 -10.29 1.06
CA GLN A 456 32.61 -9.46 0.04
C GLN A 456 33.87 -10.10 -0.54
N THR A 457 34.72 -10.68 0.32
CA THR A 457 35.95 -11.35 -0.14
C THR A 457 35.65 -12.58 -1.00
N ARG A 458 34.62 -13.37 -0.65
CA ARG A 458 34.19 -14.52 -1.46
C ARG A 458 33.63 -14.08 -2.80
N PHE A 459 32.84 -13.01 -2.83
CA PHE A 459 32.34 -12.42 -4.08
C PHE A 459 33.47 -11.87 -4.96
N ALA A 460 34.48 -11.23 -4.38
CA ALA A 460 35.66 -10.76 -5.11
C ALA A 460 36.48 -11.92 -5.71
N GLN A 461 36.65 -13.01 -4.96
CA GLN A 461 37.32 -14.23 -5.43
C GLN A 461 36.52 -14.93 -6.53
N ALA A 462 35.19 -15.00 -6.37
CA ALA A 462 34.28 -15.54 -7.37
C ALA A 462 34.33 -14.77 -8.69
N GLU A 463 34.28 -13.43 -8.64
CA GLU A 463 34.44 -12.60 -9.84
C GLU A 463 35.81 -12.83 -10.51
N ALA A 464 36.90 -12.91 -9.74
CA ALA A 464 38.22 -13.18 -10.29
C ALA A 464 38.30 -14.56 -10.97
N ALA A 465 37.75 -15.61 -10.34
CA ALA A 465 37.72 -16.96 -10.90
C ALA A 465 36.89 -17.02 -12.20
N ILE A 466 35.74 -16.33 -12.24
CA ILE A 466 34.92 -16.21 -13.46
C ILE A 466 35.72 -15.56 -14.58
N LEU A 467 36.42 -14.46 -14.30
CA LEU A 467 37.20 -13.71 -15.29
C LEU A 467 38.39 -14.51 -15.83
N ASN A 468 39.00 -15.34 -15.00
CA ASN A 468 40.11 -16.21 -15.41
C ASN A 468 39.66 -17.49 -16.13
N GLY A 469 38.35 -17.79 -16.15
CA GLY A 469 37.83 -19.06 -16.67
C GLY A 469 38.07 -20.26 -15.76
N ASP A 470 38.37 -20.04 -14.48
CA ASP A 470 38.76 -21.06 -13.50
C ASP A 470 37.56 -21.86 -12.94
N LEU A 471 36.33 -21.57 -13.40
CA LEU A 471 35.13 -22.30 -12.98
C LEU A 471 35.04 -23.66 -13.69
N SER A 472 35.27 -24.74 -12.94
CA SER A 472 35.06 -26.11 -13.42
C SER A 472 33.59 -26.33 -13.86
N PRO A 473 33.34 -27.01 -15.00
CA PRO A 473 31.99 -27.40 -15.43
C PRO A 473 31.18 -28.15 -14.36
N THR A 474 31.86 -28.83 -13.43
CA THR A 474 31.24 -29.57 -12.33
C THR A 474 30.64 -28.65 -11.26
N ALA A 475 31.23 -27.48 -11.03
CA ALA A 475 30.67 -26.47 -10.12
C ALA A 475 29.38 -25.88 -10.72
N ILE A 476 29.37 -25.58 -12.03
CA ILE A 476 28.18 -25.09 -12.74
C ILE A 476 27.03 -26.11 -12.67
N ALA A 477 27.30 -27.39 -12.91
CA ALA A 477 26.29 -28.45 -12.91
C ALA A 477 25.72 -28.79 -11.51
N GLN A 478 26.54 -28.77 -10.46
CA GLN A 478 26.05 -28.95 -9.08
C GLN A 478 25.12 -27.81 -8.66
N THR A 479 25.37 -26.61 -9.18
CA THR A 479 24.57 -25.43 -8.88
C THR A 479 23.27 -25.35 -9.68
N GLU A 480 23.26 -25.71 -10.97
CA GLU A 480 22.01 -25.85 -11.72
C GLU A 480 21.06 -26.83 -11.02
N ALA A 481 21.60 -27.90 -10.41
CA ALA A 481 20.84 -28.86 -9.62
C ALA A 481 20.32 -28.29 -8.28
N GLU A 482 21.05 -27.41 -7.59
CA GLU A 482 20.56 -26.70 -6.39
C GLU A 482 19.50 -25.65 -6.72
N ARG A 483 19.67 -24.92 -7.82
CA ARG A 483 18.69 -23.97 -8.36
C ARG A 483 17.38 -24.68 -8.70
N ALA A 484 17.45 -25.78 -9.45
CA ALA A 484 16.31 -26.61 -9.79
C ALA A 484 15.62 -27.20 -8.54
N ARG A 485 16.38 -27.54 -7.48
CA ARG A 485 15.82 -27.99 -6.20
C ARG A 485 15.13 -26.88 -5.40
N SER A 486 15.58 -25.63 -5.47
CA SER A 486 14.87 -24.51 -4.84
C SER A 486 13.60 -24.13 -5.61
N GLU A 487 13.61 -24.25 -6.94
CA GLU A 487 12.43 -24.08 -7.79
C GLU A 487 11.39 -25.23 -7.60
N PHE A 488 11.85 -26.43 -7.22
CA PHE A 488 10.99 -27.62 -6.97
C PHE A 488 10.76 -27.98 -5.51
N ALA A 489 11.26 -27.22 -4.53
CA ALA A 489 10.90 -27.44 -3.14
C ALA A 489 9.42 -27.03 -2.97
N PRO A 490 8.48 -27.96 -2.75
CA PRO A 490 7.14 -27.56 -2.38
C PRO A 490 7.28 -26.86 -1.05
N GLY A 491 7.13 -25.53 -1.06
CA GLY A 491 6.95 -24.80 0.16
C GLY A 491 5.86 -25.51 0.95
N SER A 492 6.19 -25.97 2.15
CA SER A 492 5.21 -26.28 3.18
C SER A 492 4.55 -24.96 3.60
N SER A 493 3.81 -24.36 2.67
CA SER A 493 2.81 -23.35 2.91
C SER A 493 1.47 -24.04 2.70
N SER A 494 1.01 -24.74 3.74
CA SER A 494 -0.41 -24.98 3.93
C SER A 494 -1.07 -23.64 4.28
N ASP A 495 -1.13 -22.73 3.32
CA ASP A 495 -2.10 -21.64 3.29
C ASP A 495 -2.37 -21.31 1.82
N SER A 496 -3.12 -22.20 1.17
CA SER A 496 -3.71 -21.98 -0.15
C SER A 496 -4.85 -20.96 -0.04
N GLY A 497 -4.49 -19.71 0.25
CA GLY A 497 -5.36 -18.55 0.10
C GLY A 497 -5.59 -18.22 -1.38
N PRO A 498 -6.74 -17.65 -1.77
CA PRO A 498 -7.08 -17.42 -3.16
C PRO A 498 -6.20 -16.33 -3.79
N ALA A 499 -5.81 -16.56 -5.05
CA ALA A 499 -5.20 -15.65 -6.03
C ALA A 499 -4.72 -14.25 -5.54
N GLU A 500 -3.39 -14.05 -5.60
CA GLU A 500 -2.60 -12.83 -5.33
C GLU A 500 -3.05 -11.52 -6.03
N SER A 501 -4.15 -11.52 -6.79
CA SER A 501 -4.68 -10.35 -7.50
C SER A 501 -5.47 -9.34 -6.64
N ASP A 502 -5.58 -9.60 -5.33
CA ASP A 502 -6.23 -8.73 -4.34
C ASP A 502 -5.26 -8.17 -3.27
N LEU A 503 -3.95 -8.18 -3.55
CA LEU A 503 -2.93 -7.47 -2.77
C LEU A 503 -3.03 -5.96 -3.00
N ILE A 504 -4.12 -5.40 -2.51
CA ILE A 504 -4.40 -3.97 -2.56
C ILE A 504 -3.84 -3.39 -1.27
N SER A 505 -2.82 -2.54 -1.41
CA SER A 505 -2.39 -1.57 -0.40
C SER A 505 -3.61 -0.87 0.23
N PRO A 506 -3.60 -0.49 1.52
CA PRO A 506 -4.62 0.40 2.08
C PRO A 506 -4.84 1.66 1.23
N ALA A 507 -3.79 2.28 0.68
CA ALA A 507 -3.90 3.39 -0.27
C ALA A 507 -4.71 3.02 -1.52
N ASN A 508 -4.49 1.82 -2.08
CA ASN A 508 -5.28 1.31 -3.21
C ASN A 508 -6.67 0.77 -2.79
N ALA A 509 -6.86 0.42 -1.52
CA ALA A 509 -8.13 -0.08 -0.96
C ALA A 509 -9.06 1.10 -0.64
N LEU A 510 -8.47 2.24 -0.32
CA LEU A 510 -9.13 3.52 -0.25
C LEU A 510 -9.63 4.01 -1.62
N GLU A 511 -8.95 3.66 -2.71
CA GLU A 511 -9.33 4.03 -4.09
C GLU A 511 -10.46 3.17 -4.68
N ARG A 512 -10.64 1.92 -4.24
CA ARG A 512 -11.76 1.04 -4.64
C ARG A 512 -12.91 1.13 -3.67
#